data_AF-A0A2J6HKE1-F1
#
_entry.id   AF-A0A2J6HKE1-F1
#
_cell.length_a   1.000
_cell.length_b   1.000
_cell.length_c   1.000
_cell.angle_alpha   90.00
_cell.angle_beta   90.00
_cell.angle_gamma   90.00
#
_symmetry.space_group_name_H-M   'P 1'
#
loop_
_entity.id
_entity.type
_entity.pdbx_description
1 polymer ?
#
loop_
_entity_poly.entity_id
_entity_poly.type
_entity_poly.pdbx_seq_one_letter_code
_entity_poly.pdbx_strand_id
1 'polypeptide(L)'
;MNKMKYLLVIISLLFTVQLSAQQKVLLDQVEDIERMAAQEFKVAMSEPEGSLYLFGQENNIEGIYTFKISIGEKNKVTSVFVIERKGGDIPMQNKVKDAIKDFKFDSFKVPKGKHYNIKYSFQF
;
A
#
# COMPACT_ATOMS: atom_id res chain seq x y z
N MET A 1 -42.04 -4.94 21.85
CA MET A 1 -40.88 -4.47 21.06
C MET A 1 -40.27 -5.68 20.37
N ASN A 2 -40.46 -5.79 19.04
CA ASN A 2 -40.51 -7.06 18.32
C ASN A 2 -39.12 -7.67 18.07
N LYS A 3 -38.86 -8.85 18.64
CA LYS A 3 -37.64 -9.67 18.44
C LYS A 3 -37.24 -9.83 16.96
N MET A 4 -38.21 -9.82 16.06
CA MET A 4 -38.03 -9.88 14.60
C MET A 4 -37.27 -8.68 14.01
N LYS A 5 -37.41 -7.48 14.60
CA LYS A 5 -36.71 -6.27 14.12
C LYS A 5 -35.21 -6.33 14.42
N TYR A 6 -34.84 -6.89 15.56
CA TYR A 6 -33.44 -7.08 15.93
C TYR A 6 -32.76 -8.16 15.07
N LEU A 7 -33.50 -9.20 14.67
CA LEU A 7 -32.98 -10.25 13.80
C LEU A 7 -32.59 -9.71 12.42
N LEU A 8 -33.40 -8.81 11.83
CA LEU A 8 -33.09 -8.16 10.55
C LEU A 8 -31.87 -7.23 10.64
N VAL A 9 -31.69 -6.52 11.75
CA VAL A 9 -30.52 -5.67 11.98
C VAL A 9 -29.24 -6.50 12.11
N ILE A 10 -29.29 -7.64 12.79
CA ILE A 10 -28.14 -8.54 12.96
C ILE A 10 -27.73 -9.16 11.62
N ILE A 11 -28.69 -9.55 10.77
CA ILE A 11 -28.40 -10.09 9.43
C ILE A 11 -27.76 -9.02 8.53
N SER A 12 -28.22 -7.77 8.60
CA SER A 12 -27.61 -6.66 7.86
C SER A 12 -26.19 -6.33 8.31
N LEU A 13 -25.86 -6.56 9.59
CA LEU A 13 -24.51 -6.33 10.14
C LEU A 13 -23.51 -7.42 9.72
N LEU A 14 -23.98 -8.63 9.40
CA LEU A 14 -23.14 -9.75 8.99
C LEU A 14 -22.72 -9.69 7.50
N PHE A 15 -23.47 -8.96 6.67
CA PHE A 15 -23.12 -8.77 5.25
C PHE A 15 -21.97 -7.78 5.03
N THR A 16 -21.71 -6.86 5.95
CA THR A 16 -20.62 -5.86 5.79
C THR A 16 -19.23 -6.44 6.05
N VAL A 17 -19.13 -7.62 6.66
CA VAL A 17 -17.84 -8.24 7.04
C VAL A 17 -17.24 -9.13 5.94
N GLN A 18 -17.86 -9.21 4.76
CA GLN A 18 -17.38 -10.06 3.65
C GLN A 18 -16.33 -9.39 2.74
N LEU A 19 -15.98 -8.12 2.97
CA LEU A 19 -14.86 -7.49 2.27
C LEU A 19 -13.56 -7.72 3.04
N SER A 20 -12.62 -8.49 2.45
CA SER A 20 -11.15 -8.50 2.71
C SER A 20 -10.50 -9.88 2.82
N ALA A 21 -11.05 -10.92 2.20
CA ALA A 21 -10.33 -12.19 2.00
C ALA A 21 -10.25 -12.57 0.51
N GLN A 22 -9.91 -11.62 -0.35
CA GLN A 22 -9.56 -11.96 -1.74
C GLN A 22 -8.19 -12.66 -1.73
N GLN A 23 -8.12 -13.85 -2.32
CA GLN A 23 -6.90 -14.65 -2.34
C GLN A 23 -5.81 -13.91 -3.13
N LYS A 24 -4.65 -13.69 -2.51
CA LYS A 24 -3.51 -12.99 -3.14
C LYS A 24 -3.08 -13.67 -4.43
N VAL A 25 -3.07 -12.92 -5.53
CA VAL A 25 -2.65 -13.40 -6.84
C VAL A 25 -1.14 -13.63 -6.85
N LEU A 26 -0.68 -14.78 -7.34
CA LEU A 26 0.75 -15.02 -7.55
C LEU A 26 1.16 -14.35 -8.86
N LEU A 27 2.08 -13.38 -8.79
CA LEU A 27 2.60 -12.66 -9.95
C LEU A 27 4.09 -12.93 -10.10
N ASP A 28 4.53 -13.25 -11.32
CA ASP A 28 5.93 -13.52 -11.62
C ASP A 28 6.50 -12.67 -12.77
N GLN A 29 5.66 -11.90 -13.47
CA GLN A 29 6.04 -10.91 -14.46
C GLN A 29 6.24 -9.54 -13.81
N VAL A 30 7.31 -8.83 -14.19
CA VAL A 30 7.68 -7.53 -13.60
C VAL A 30 6.58 -6.50 -13.87
N GLU A 31 6.01 -6.51 -15.06
CA GLU A 31 5.02 -5.56 -15.54
C GLU A 31 3.71 -5.66 -14.74
N ASP A 32 3.28 -6.88 -14.42
CA ASP A 32 2.10 -7.10 -13.58
C ASP A 32 2.34 -6.69 -12.13
N ILE A 33 3.54 -6.97 -11.60
CA ILE A 33 3.93 -6.55 -10.25
C ILE A 33 3.99 -5.03 -10.16
N GLU A 34 4.58 -4.36 -11.15
CA GLU A 34 4.65 -2.90 -11.22
C GLU A 34 3.25 -2.29 -11.28
N ARG A 35 2.38 -2.81 -12.16
CA ARG A 35 1.01 -2.35 -12.30
C ARG A 35 0.22 -2.51 -10.99
N MET A 36 0.28 -3.68 -10.35
CA MET A 36 -0.45 -3.96 -9.12
C MET A 36 0.09 -3.17 -7.92
N ALA A 37 1.41 -3.06 -7.79
CA ALA A 37 2.04 -2.24 -6.77
C ALA A 37 1.68 -0.75 -6.93
N ALA A 38 1.68 -0.24 -8.15
CA ALA A 38 1.28 1.14 -8.44
C ALA A 38 -0.19 1.41 -8.07
N GLN A 39 -1.08 0.43 -8.28
CA GLN A 39 -2.48 0.51 -7.85
C GLN A 39 -2.61 0.54 -6.32
N GLU A 40 -1.91 -0.34 -5.61
CA GLU A 40 -1.94 -0.35 -4.14
C GLU A 40 -1.35 0.91 -3.53
N PHE A 41 -0.23 1.44 -4.08
CA PHE A 41 0.30 2.73 -3.64
C PHE A 41 -0.65 3.87 -3.93
N LYS A 42 -1.33 3.87 -5.08
CA LYS A 42 -2.35 4.88 -5.39
C LYS A 42 -3.50 4.85 -4.39
N VAL A 43 -3.95 3.67 -3.97
CA VAL A 43 -4.95 3.52 -2.89
C VAL A 43 -4.39 3.98 -1.55
N ALA A 44 -3.15 3.62 -1.22
CA ALA A 44 -2.53 4.08 0.02
C ALA A 44 -2.33 5.61 0.07
N MET A 45 -2.23 6.27 -1.08
CA MET A 45 -2.13 7.72 -1.22
C MET A 45 -3.49 8.42 -1.42
N SER A 46 -4.61 7.68 -1.49
CA SER A 46 -5.91 8.31 -1.77
C SER A 46 -6.48 9.01 -0.53
N GLU A 47 -6.99 10.22 -0.72
CA GLU A 47 -7.71 10.94 0.33
C GLU A 47 -9.08 10.29 0.63
N PRO A 48 -9.61 10.46 1.86
CA PRO A 48 -8.95 11.01 3.05
C PRO A 48 -8.31 9.94 3.94
N GLU A 49 -8.48 8.65 3.61
CA GLU A 49 -8.19 7.53 4.51
C GLU A 49 -6.97 6.69 4.10
N GLY A 50 -6.32 7.03 2.99
CA GLY A 50 -5.14 6.32 2.51
C GLY A 50 -4.04 6.31 3.58
N SER A 51 -3.49 5.14 3.87
CA SER A 51 -2.49 4.98 4.95
C SER A 51 -1.23 5.84 4.74
N LEU A 52 -0.73 5.94 3.50
CA LEU A 52 0.39 6.82 3.18
C LEU A 52 -0.05 8.28 3.12
N TYR A 53 -1.27 8.58 2.68
CA TYR A 53 -1.82 9.94 2.73
C TYR A 53 -1.86 10.47 4.19
N LEU A 54 -2.47 9.71 5.10
CA LEU A 54 -2.54 10.03 6.53
C LEU A 54 -1.15 10.18 7.14
N PHE A 55 -0.23 9.24 6.85
CA PHE A 55 1.16 9.35 7.26
C PHE A 55 1.80 10.67 6.79
N GLY A 56 1.54 11.08 5.55
CA GLY A 56 2.01 12.33 4.98
C GLY A 56 1.51 13.54 5.74
N GLN A 57 0.20 13.58 6.03
CA GLN A 57 -0.43 14.64 6.82
C GLN A 57 0.14 14.71 8.24
N GLU A 58 0.23 13.57 8.95
CA GLU A 58 0.73 13.48 10.32
C GLU A 58 2.20 13.93 10.44
N ASN A 59 3.00 13.67 9.41
CA ASN A 59 4.42 13.98 9.41
C ASN A 59 4.77 15.28 8.68
N ASN A 60 3.78 16.01 8.16
CA ASN A 60 3.95 17.21 7.32
C ASN A 60 4.93 16.94 6.16
N ILE A 61 4.75 15.79 5.49
CA ILE A 61 5.55 15.43 4.33
C ILE A 61 5.04 16.24 3.14
N GLU A 62 5.96 16.90 2.44
CA GLU A 62 5.66 17.62 1.21
C GLU A 62 6.62 17.19 0.10
N GLY A 63 6.14 17.26 -1.15
CA GLY A 63 6.96 17.13 -2.33
C GLY A 63 6.88 15.75 -2.98
N ILE A 64 7.78 15.51 -3.92
CA ILE A 64 7.77 14.33 -4.78
C ILE A 64 9.00 13.49 -4.52
N TYR A 65 8.78 12.21 -4.20
CA TYR A 65 9.83 11.25 -3.88
C TYR A 65 9.75 10.06 -4.82
N THR A 66 10.79 9.89 -5.63
CA THR A 66 10.91 8.78 -6.58
C THR A 66 11.86 7.73 -6.03
N PHE A 67 11.35 6.51 -5.86
CA PHE A 67 12.13 5.39 -5.33
C PHE A 67 12.21 4.22 -6.31
N LYS A 68 13.32 3.50 -6.23
CA LYS A 68 13.43 2.11 -6.69
C LYS A 68 13.07 1.20 -5.52
N ILE A 69 12.01 0.44 -5.65
CA ILE A 69 11.45 -0.40 -4.59
C ILE A 69 11.64 -1.85 -4.98
N SER A 70 12.27 -2.62 -4.09
CA SER A 70 12.42 -4.06 -4.27
C SER A 70 11.35 -4.79 -3.48
N ILE A 71 10.62 -5.68 -4.15
CA ILE A 71 9.55 -6.50 -3.59
C ILE A 71 10.01 -7.95 -3.59
N GLY A 72 9.89 -8.61 -2.44
CA GLY A 72 10.32 -9.99 -2.28
C GLY A 72 9.28 -10.85 -1.57
N GLU A 73 9.76 -11.91 -0.92
CA GLU A 73 8.92 -12.91 -0.27
C GLU A 73 7.90 -12.30 0.69
N LYS A 74 6.75 -13.00 0.80
CA LYS A 74 5.63 -12.57 1.66
C LYS A 74 5.18 -11.15 1.34
N ASN A 75 5.27 -10.74 0.07
CA ASN A 75 4.71 -9.49 -0.45
C ASN A 75 5.18 -8.27 0.36
N LYS A 76 6.45 -8.28 0.78
CA LYS A 76 7.08 -7.21 1.55
C LYS A 76 8.06 -6.44 0.69
N VAL A 77 8.21 -5.16 1.02
CA VAL A 77 9.30 -4.35 0.50
C VAL A 77 10.61 -4.79 1.17
N THR A 78 11.57 -5.26 0.36
CA THR A 78 12.88 -5.73 0.83
C THR A 78 13.95 -4.66 0.78
N SER A 79 13.81 -3.63 -0.06
CA SER A 79 14.69 -2.46 -0.09
C SER A 79 14.03 -1.28 -0.79
N VAL A 80 14.43 -0.07 -0.42
CA VAL A 80 13.97 1.18 -1.00
C VAL A 80 15.21 2.04 -1.27
N PHE A 81 15.45 2.40 -2.53
CA PHE A 81 16.55 3.27 -2.92
C PHE A 81 16.00 4.57 -3.48
N VAL A 82 16.58 5.68 -3.06
CA VAL A 82 16.19 7.01 -3.54
C VAL A 82 16.77 7.21 -4.93
N ILE A 83 15.90 7.54 -5.89
CA ILE A 83 16.32 7.92 -7.26
C ILE A 83 16.36 9.44 -7.36
N GLU A 84 15.27 10.09 -6.95
CA GLU A 84 15.09 11.53 -7.12
C GLU A 84 14.15 12.06 -6.04
N ARG A 85 14.37 13.32 -5.66
CA ARG A 85 13.49 14.09 -4.79
C ARG A 85 13.29 15.49 -5.38
N LYS A 86 12.05 15.99 -5.36
CA LYS A 86 11.70 17.37 -5.73
C LYS A 86 10.90 17.98 -4.58
N GLY A 87 11.40 19.04 -3.96
CA GLY A 87 10.81 19.59 -2.73
C GLY A 87 11.10 18.71 -1.50
N GLY A 88 10.56 19.09 -0.34
CA GLY A 88 10.84 18.44 0.95
C GLY A 88 12.33 18.48 1.35
N ASP A 89 12.68 17.84 2.45
CA ASP A 89 14.06 17.74 2.94
C ASP A 89 14.55 16.29 3.08
N ILE A 90 15.82 16.10 3.43
CA ILE A 90 16.41 14.76 3.63
C ILE A 90 15.74 14.00 4.79
N PRO A 91 15.45 14.63 5.94
CA PRO A 91 14.63 14.01 6.99
C PRO A 91 13.29 13.46 6.50
N MET A 92 12.50 14.24 5.76
CA MET A 92 11.23 13.80 5.17
C MET A 92 11.42 12.62 4.22
N GLN A 93 12.43 12.69 3.34
CA GLN A 93 12.79 11.58 2.45
C GLN A 93 13.07 10.28 3.21
N ASN A 94 13.78 10.35 4.33
CA ASN A 94 14.07 9.18 5.15
C ASN A 94 12.80 8.62 5.79
N LYS A 95 11.92 9.48 6.32
CA LYS A 95 10.61 9.06 6.85
C LYS A 95 9.77 8.34 5.79
N VAL A 96 9.67 8.91 4.58
CA VAL A 96 8.92 8.30 3.47
C VAL A 96 9.53 6.96 3.07
N LYS A 97 10.87 6.90 2.96
CA LYS A 97 11.60 5.66 2.67
C LYS A 97 11.31 4.57 3.69
N ASP A 98 11.27 4.91 4.98
CA ASP A 98 11.00 3.98 6.07
C ASP A 98 9.52 3.52 6.04
N ALA A 99 8.58 4.43 5.79
CA ALA A 99 7.17 4.07 5.61
C ALA A 99 6.94 3.11 4.42
N ILE A 100 7.60 3.35 3.28
CA ILE A 100 7.52 2.43 2.12
C ILE A 100 8.20 1.10 2.44
N LYS A 101 9.28 1.11 3.21
CA LYS A 101 9.98 -0.11 3.63
C LYS A 101 9.10 -1.01 4.50
N ASP A 102 8.24 -0.41 5.32
CA ASP A 102 7.28 -1.12 6.18
C ASP A 102 5.99 -1.50 5.44
N PHE A 103 5.79 -0.99 4.21
CA PHE A 103 4.63 -1.30 3.40
C PHE A 103 4.56 -2.79 3.01
N LYS A 104 3.35 -3.34 3.07
CA LYS A 104 3.05 -4.73 2.74
C LYS A 104 1.91 -4.77 1.75
N PHE A 105 2.13 -5.43 0.61
CA PHE A 105 1.13 -5.52 -0.45
C PHE A 105 0.06 -6.57 -0.14
N ASP A 106 -1.21 -6.24 -0.31
CA ASP A 106 -2.30 -7.13 0.06
C ASP A 106 -3.00 -7.82 -1.11
N SER A 107 -2.82 -7.36 -2.33
CA SER A 107 -3.50 -7.92 -3.51
C SER A 107 -2.71 -9.04 -4.18
N PHE A 108 -1.39 -9.09 -3.99
CA PHE A 108 -0.52 -10.05 -4.68
C PHE A 108 0.60 -10.62 -3.82
N LYS A 109 1.22 -11.69 -4.32
CA LYS A 109 2.42 -12.32 -3.81
C LYS A 109 3.38 -12.61 -4.97
N VAL A 110 4.68 -12.65 -4.68
CA VAL A 110 5.72 -12.99 -5.66
C VAL A 110 6.31 -14.37 -5.36
N PRO A 111 6.93 -15.06 -6.35
CA PRO A 111 7.60 -16.33 -6.13
C PRO A 111 8.66 -16.28 -5.03
N LYS A 112 8.78 -17.39 -4.31
CA LYS A 112 9.80 -17.57 -3.26
C LYS A 112 11.22 -17.43 -3.86
N GLY A 113 12.13 -16.78 -3.14
CA GLY A 113 13.52 -16.56 -3.58
C GLY A 113 13.70 -15.55 -4.72
N LYS A 114 12.63 -14.92 -5.23
CA LYS A 114 12.71 -13.88 -6.26
C LYS A 114 12.50 -12.49 -5.67
N HIS A 115 13.18 -11.51 -6.27
CA HIS A 115 13.04 -10.10 -5.97
C HIS A 115 12.75 -9.34 -7.26
N TYR A 116 11.80 -8.41 -7.17
CA TYR A 116 11.35 -7.60 -8.30
C TYR A 116 11.57 -6.14 -7.97
N ASN A 117 12.14 -5.38 -8.90
CA ASN A 117 12.40 -3.96 -8.72
C ASN A 117 11.41 -3.15 -9.55
N ILE A 118 10.74 -2.22 -8.91
CA ILE A 118 9.82 -1.29 -9.55
C ILE A 118 10.26 0.14 -9.27
N LYS A 119 9.83 1.08 -10.11
CA LYS A 119 10.02 2.52 -9.88
C LYS A 119 8.66 3.15 -9.58
N TYR A 120 8.58 3.95 -8.52
CA TYR A 120 7.35 4.68 -8.20
C TYR A 120 7.66 6.06 -7.64
N SER A 121 6.83 7.04 -7.98
CA SER A 121 6.90 8.42 -7.52
C SER A 121 5.71 8.72 -6.62
N PHE A 122 5.98 9.02 -5.36
CA PHE A 122 4.98 9.44 -4.39
C PHE A 122 4.91 10.96 -4.39
N GLN A 123 3.72 11.51 -4.53
CA GLN A 123 3.45 12.94 -4.47
C GLN A 123 2.60 13.21 -3.24
N PHE A 124 3.21 13.87 -2.25
CA PHE A 124 2.58 14.30 -1.00
C PHE A 124 2.25 15.79 -1.08
#